data_AF-A0A2X2VRV8-F1
#
_entry.id   AF-A0A2X2VRV8-F1
#
_cell.length_a   1.000
_cell.length_b   1.000
_cell.length_c   1.000
_cell.angle_alpha   90.00
_cell.angle_beta   90.00
_cell.angle_gamma   90.00
#
_symmetry.space_group_name_H-M   'P 1'
#
loop_
_entity.id
_entity.type
_entity.pdbx_description
1 polymer ?
#
loop_
_entity_poly.entity_id
_entity_poly.type
_entity_poly.pdbx_seq_one_letter_code
_entity_poly.pdbx_strand_id
1 'polypeptide(L)' 'MNSTAGPVILQAKIPVFEGDSEDEITARVQTQEHAIYPLVVSWFVDGRLEMRDNAAWLDGNRLPPQGYAAE' A
#
# COMPACT_ATOMS: atom_id res chain seq x y z
N MET A 1 -12.50 0.35 15.74
CA MET A 1 -12.39 1.79 15.43
C MET A 1 -10.92 2.12 15.33
N ASN A 2 -10.39 2.25 14.12
CA ASN A 2 -9.01 2.69 13.87
C ASN A 2 -9.09 4.07 13.22
N SER A 3 -9.16 5.13 14.04
CA SER A 3 -9.55 6.48 13.60
C SER A 3 -8.35 7.41 13.34
N THR A 4 -7.12 6.88 13.25
CA THR A 4 -5.89 7.68 13.03
C THR A 4 -5.16 7.37 11.72
N ALA A 5 -5.49 6.25 11.06
CA ALA A 5 -4.87 5.91 9.79
C ALA A 5 -5.68 6.51 8.63
N GLY A 6 -5.01 7.28 7.75
CA GLY A 6 -5.59 7.70 6.47
C GLY A 6 -5.93 6.50 5.57
N PRO A 7 -6.63 6.72 4.44
CA PRO A 7 -7.02 5.64 3.55
C PRO A 7 -5.81 4.94 2.95
N VAL A 8 -5.88 3.61 2.88
CA VAL A 8 -4.85 2.77 2.29
C VAL A 8 -4.88 2.89 0.77
N ILE A 9 -3.71 3.06 0.15
CA ILE A 9 -3.56 3.19 -1.31
C ILE A 9 -3.14 1.86 -1.94
N LEU A 10 -2.07 1.25 -1.45
CA LEU A 10 -1.53 -0.01 -1.94
C LEU A 10 -0.86 -0.75 -0.79
N GLN A 11 -1.05 -2.06 -0.71
CA GLN A 11 -0.37 -2.94 0.23
C GLN A 11 0.26 -4.10 -0.52
N ALA A 12 1.37 -4.59 -0.01
CA ALA A 12 1.98 -5.84 -0.45
C ALA A 12 1.90 -6.86 0.68
N LYS A 13 1.50 -8.09 0.35
CA LYS A 13 1.53 -9.22 1.29
C LYS A 13 2.88 -9.91 1.15
N ILE A 14 3.50 -10.27 2.27
CA ILE A 14 4.68 -11.13 2.28
C ILE A 14 4.34 -12.48 2.96
N PRO A 15 4.91 -13.60 2.47
CA PRO A 15 4.81 -14.86 3.20
C PRO A 15 5.75 -14.84 4.41
N VAL A 16 5.28 -15.47 5.50
CA VAL A 16 6.08 -15.79 6.68
C VAL A 16 6.20 -17.31 6.75
N PHE A 17 7.41 -17.81 6.93
CA PHE A 17 7.73 -19.23 6.99
C PHE A 17 8.19 -19.59 8.41
N GLU A 18 8.07 -20.89 8.74
CA GLU A 18 8.60 -21.40 9.98
C GLU A 18 10.13 -21.27 10.00
N GLY A 19 10.67 -20.75 11.09
CA GLY A 19 12.11 -20.52 11.25
C GLY A 19 12.59 -19.15 10.77
N ASP A 20 11.72 -18.31 10.21
CA ASP A 20 12.08 -16.94 9.86
C ASP A 20 12.56 -16.15 11.08
N SER A 21 13.71 -15.49 10.91
CA SER A 21 14.18 -14.44 11.80
C SER A 21 13.48 -13.10 11.51
N GLU A 22 13.50 -12.21 12.50
CA GLU A 22 13.00 -10.84 12.33
C GLU A 22 13.70 -10.09 11.18
N ASP A 23 15.01 -10.29 11.02
CA ASP A 23 15.80 -9.68 9.94
C ASP A 23 15.36 -10.18 8.56
N GLU A 24 15.04 -11.47 8.41
CA GLU A 24 14.55 -12.04 7.15
C GLU A 24 13.17 -11.50 6.79
N ILE A 25 12.27 -11.39 7.77
CA ILE A 25 10.94 -10.78 7.57
C ILE A 25 11.11 -9.31 7.17
N THR A 26 11.97 -8.57 7.88
CA THR A 26 12.24 -7.16 7.62
C THR A 26 12.79 -6.94 6.21
N ALA A 27 13.74 -7.78 5.76
CA ALA A 27 14.30 -7.71 4.42
C ALA A 27 13.23 -7.96 3.33
N ARG A 28 12.29 -8.88 3.56
CA ARG A 28 11.15 -9.10 2.64
C ARG A 28 10.21 -7.91 2.60
N VAL A 29 9.90 -7.31 3.76
CA VAL A 29 9.08 -6.09 3.83
C VAL A 29 9.75 -4.95 3.06
N GLN A 30 11.03 -4.66 3.32
CA GLN A 30 11.75 -3.59 2.62
C GLN A 30 11.80 -3.81 1.11
N THR A 31 11.93 -5.06 0.66
CA THR A 31 11.87 -5.40 -0.77
C THR A 31 10.53 -5.00 -1.38
N GLN A 32 9.42 -5.25 -0.68
CA GLN A 32 8.10 -4.81 -1.14
C GLN A 32 7.95 -3.30 -1.07
N GLU A 33 8.42 -2.63 -0.01
CA GLU A 33 8.36 -1.17 0.12
C GLU A 33 9.10 -0.46 -1.03
N HIS A 34 10.30 -0.92 -1.39
CA HIS A 34 11.05 -0.39 -2.52
C HIS A 34 10.34 -0.57 -3.87
N ALA A 35 9.42 -1.53 -4.00
CA ALA A 35 8.61 -1.71 -5.20
C ALA A 35 7.35 -0.84 -5.18
N ILE A 36 6.57 -0.88 -4.09
CA ILE A 36 5.25 -0.25 -4.04
C ILE A 36 5.30 1.25 -3.76
N TYR A 37 6.30 1.74 -3.01
CA TYR A 37 6.37 3.15 -2.65
C TYR A 37 6.62 4.05 -3.86
N PRO A 38 7.61 3.78 -4.73
CA PRO A 38 7.82 4.58 -5.94
C PRO A 38 6.65 4.49 -6.93
N LEU A 39 5.97 3.34 -6.99
CA LEU A 39 4.78 3.16 -7.81
C LEU A 39 3.65 4.09 -7.36
N VAL A 40 3.35 4.13 -6.06
CA VAL A 40 2.34 5.04 -5.50
C VAL A 40 2.72 6.51 -5.74
N VAL A 41 4.00 6.86 -5.58
CA VAL A 41 4.50 8.20 -5.89
C VAL A 41 4.29 8.54 -7.37
N SER A 42 4.55 7.61 -8.30
CA SER A 42 4.30 7.85 -9.72
C SER A 42 2.83 8.14 -10.02
N TRP A 43 1.89 7.39 -9.42
CA TRP A 43 0.47 7.67 -9.60
C TRP A 43 0.07 9.04 -9.09
N PHE A 44 0.68 9.50 -7.99
CA PHE A 44 0.44 10.83 -7.46
C PHE A 44 0.99 11.93 -8.38
N VAL A 45 2.24 11.80 -8.84
CA VAL A 45 2.88 12.76 -9.74
C VAL A 45 2.16 12.83 -11.10
N ASP A 46 1.65 11.71 -11.59
CA ASP A 46 0.88 11.63 -12.83
C ASP A 46 -0.57 12.14 -12.68
N GLY A 47 -1.00 12.55 -11.49
CA GLY A 47 -2.36 13.01 -11.22
C GLY A 47 -3.43 11.91 -11.25
N ARG A 48 -3.01 10.64 -11.23
CA ARG A 48 -3.89 9.46 -11.23
C ARG A 48 -4.42 9.16 -9.84
N LEU A 49 -3.63 9.45 -8.81
CA LEU A 49 -3.96 9.20 -7.41
C LEU A 49 -4.38 10.50 -6.71
N GLU A 50 -5.55 10.49 -6.08
CA GLU A 50 -6.11 11.64 -5.39
C GLU A 50 -6.74 11.28 -4.04
N MET A 51 -6.72 12.24 -3.11
CA MET A 51 -7.48 12.18 -1.85
C MET A 51 -8.76 13.01 -1.99
N ARG A 52 -9.92 12.37 -1.87
CA ARG A 52 -11.24 13.05 -1.89
C ARG A 52 -12.13 12.46 -0.81
N ASP A 53 -12.80 13.30 -0.04
CA ASP A 53 -13.72 12.90 1.03
C ASP A 53 -13.14 11.86 2.01
N ASN A 54 -11.88 12.09 2.41
CA ASN A 54 -11.10 11.19 3.28
C ASN A 54 -10.97 9.74 2.74
N ALA A 55 -11.01 9.59 1.41
CA ALA A 55 -10.80 8.34 0.70
C ALA A 55 -9.76 8.50 -0.41
N ALA A 56 -9.03 7.43 -0.71
CA ALA A 56 -8.10 7.37 -1.84
C ALA A 56 -8.86 7.01 -3.13
N TRP A 57 -8.52 7.69 -4.21
CA TRP A 57 -9.07 7.48 -5.55
C TRP A 57 -7.93 7.26 -6.53
N LEU A 58 -8.01 6.22 -7.36
CA LEU A 58 -7.05 5.93 -8.42
C LEU A 58 -7.77 5.85 -9.76
N ASP A 59 -7.32 6.64 -10.74
CA ASP A 59 -7.92 6.73 -12.09
C ASP A 59 -9.45 7.00 -12.04
N GLY A 60 -9.87 7.85 -11.10
CA GLY A 60 -11.27 8.18 -10.89
C GLY A 60 -12.11 7.11 -10.16
N ASN A 61 -11.51 6.02 -9.71
CA ASN A 61 -12.18 4.97 -8.94
C ASN A 61 -11.82 5.06 -7.45
N ARG A 62 -12.84 5.05 -6.57
CA ARG A 62 -12.62 4.99 -5.12
C ARG A 62 -12.03 3.64 -4.74
N LEU A 63 -10.90 3.66 -4.04
CA LEU A 63 -10.26 2.44 -3.55
C LEU A 63 -11.03 1.86 -2.34
N PRO A 64 -11.06 0.52 -2.20
CA PRO A 64 -11.62 -0.12 -1.02
C PRO A 64 -10.72 0.13 0.21
N PRO A 65 -11.16 -0.22 1.44
CA PRO A 65 -10.37 0.00 2.66
C PRO A 65 -8.98 -0.64 2.67
N GLN A 66 -8.76 -1.68 1.86
CA GLN A 66 -7.49 -2.39 1.71
C GLN A 66 -6.57 -1.80 0.61
N GLY A 67 -7.04 -0.79 -0.13
CA GLY A 67 -6.32 -0.20 -1.26
C GLY A 67 -6.45 -0.96 -2.58
N TYR A 68 -5.59 -0.62 -3.52
CA TYR A 68 -5.55 -1.19 -4.87
C TYR A 68 -5.12 -2.68 -4.86
N ALA A 69 -5.78 -3.48 -5.70
CA ALA A 69 -5.48 -4.91 -5.93
C ALA A 69 -5.49 -5.80 -4.66
N ALA A 70 -6.37 -5.51 -3.70
CA ALA A 70 -6.47 -6.23 -2.44
C ALA A 70 -7.07 -7.65 -2.50
N GLU A 71 -7.14 -8.28 -3.68
CA GLU A 71 -7.55 -9.69 -3.81
C GLU A 71 -6.53 -10.65 -3.17
#